data_AF-A0A973JDK8-F1
#
_entry.id   AF-A0A973JDK8-F1
#
_cell.length_a   1.000
_cell.length_b   1.000
_cell.length_c   1.000
_cell.angle_alpha   90.00
_cell.angle_beta   90.00
_cell.angle_gamma   90.00
#
_symmetry.space_group_name_H-M   'P 1'
#
loop_
_entity.id
_entity.type
_entity.pdbx_description
1 polymer ?
#
loop_
_entity_poly.entity_id
_entity_poly.type
_entity_poly.pdbx_seq_one_letter_code
_entity_poly.pdbx_strand_id
1 'polypeptide(L)' 'VRDVFIHAMLGRRGELPESGANYIEKVEKKAEEINLGKVVSVIGRYWSMDREENWDRIEKTYRMLIHGEGTPVKERS' A
#
# COMPACT_ATOMS: atom_id res chain seq x y z
N VAL A 1 -8.05 -1.68 -20.11
CA VAL A 1 -8.17 -1.33 -18.67
C VAL A 1 -8.31 0.18 -18.60
N ARG A 2 -9.25 0.70 -17.80
CA ARG A 2 -9.48 2.15 -17.65
C ARG A 2 -8.90 2.69 -16.34
N ASP A 3 -9.08 1.92 -15.26
CA ASP A 3 -8.61 2.28 -13.93
C ASP A 3 -7.68 1.21 -13.39
N VAL A 4 -6.59 1.63 -12.76
CA VAL A 4 -5.62 0.76 -12.08
C VAL A 4 -5.40 1.33 -10.68
N PHE A 5 -5.70 0.52 -9.67
CA PHE A 5 -5.53 0.88 -8.27
C PHE A 5 -4.42 0.03 -7.65
N ILE A 6 -3.52 0.68 -6.93
CA ILE A 6 -2.32 0.07 -6.37
C ILE A 6 -2.45 0.08 -4.85
N HIS A 7 -2.49 -1.10 -4.26
CA HIS A 7 -2.44 -1.32 -2.82
C HIS A 7 -1.00 -1.70 -2.44
N ALA A 8 -0.28 -0.78 -1.81
CA ALA A 8 1.13 -0.97 -1.51
C ALA A 8 1.35 -1.70 -0.19
N MET A 9 1.97 -2.88 -0.26
CA MET A 9 2.37 -3.68 0.89
C MET A 9 3.87 -3.50 1.12
N LEU A 10 4.24 -2.67 2.10
CA LEU A 10 5.59 -2.12 2.24
C LEU A 10 6.45 -2.85 3.28
N GLY A 11 7.75 -2.87 3.00
CA GLY A 11 8.79 -3.21 3.95
C GLY A 11 9.58 -4.46 3.57
N ARG A 12 10.83 -4.48 4.01
CA ARG A 12 11.72 -5.63 3.95
C ARG A 12 12.59 -5.64 5.20
N ARG A 13 13.06 -6.83 5.57
CA ARG A 13 14.05 -6.96 6.64
C ARG A 13 15.34 -6.23 6.25
N GLY A 14 15.78 -5.28 7.09
CA GLY A 14 17.04 -4.55 6.92
C GLY A 14 16.94 -3.24 6.11
N GLU A 15 15.73 -2.81 5.72
CA GLU A 15 15.53 -1.50 5.09
C GLU A 15 15.43 -0.37 6.11
N LEU A 16 15.82 0.84 5.68
CA LEU A 16 15.65 2.06 6.47
C LEU A 16 14.15 2.43 6.56
N PRO A 17 13.69 3.10 7.63
CA PRO A 17 12.29 3.50 7.79
C PRO A 17 11.69 4.27 6.59
N GLU A 18 12.49 5.11 5.95
CA GLU A 18 12.13 5.94 4.80
C GLU A 18 12.03 5.17 3.47
N SER A 19 12.52 3.93 3.40
CA SER A 19 12.60 3.15 2.15
C SER A 19 11.23 3.00 1.48
N GLY A 20 10.17 2.83 2.29
CA GLY A 20 8.81 2.74 1.81
C GLY A 20 8.35 3.97 1.01
N ALA A 21 8.68 5.18 1.50
CA ALA A 21 8.33 6.42 0.81
C ALA A 21 9.02 6.51 -0.55
N ASN A 22 10.29 6.13 -0.63
CA ASN A 22 11.05 6.12 -1.88
C ASN A 22 10.49 5.12 -2.92
N TYR A 23 9.89 4.00 -2.48
CA TYR A 23 9.24 3.05 -3.39
C TYR A 23 7.92 3.62 -3.92
N ILE A 24 7.11 4.20 -3.04
CA ILE A 24 5.85 4.83 -3.43
C ILE A 24 6.10 5.96 -4.43
N GLU A 25 7.07 6.84 -4.18
CA GLU A 25 7.40 7.95 -5.08
C GLU A 25 7.76 7.44 -6.49
N LYS A 26 8.55 6.35 -6.59
CA LYS A 26 8.88 5.74 -7.89
C LYS A 26 7.65 5.18 -8.61
N VAL A 27 6.73 4.57 -7.86
CA VAL A 27 5.49 4.01 -8.41
C VAL A 27 4.55 5.13 -8.86
N GLU A 28 4.36 6.16 -8.06
CA GLU A 28 3.55 7.33 -8.38
C GLU A 28 4.10 8.07 -9.60
N LYS A 29 5.40 8.36 -9.62
CA LYS A 29 6.06 8.95 -10.79
C LYS A 29 5.85 8.11 -12.05
N LYS A 30 5.95 6.78 -11.93
CA LYS A 30 5.72 5.92 -13.08
C LYS A 30 4.28 5.94 -13.55
N ALA A 31 3.32 5.95 -12.62
CA ALA A 31 1.90 6.04 -12.92
C ALA A 31 1.54 7.35 -13.62
N GLU A 32 2.14 8.46 -13.19
CA GLU A 32 2.05 9.76 -13.86
C GLU A 32 2.64 9.72 -15.28
N GLU A 33 3.85 9.19 -15.44
CA GLU A 33 4.53 9.08 -16.75
C GLU A 33 3.70 8.33 -17.80
N ILE A 34 2.98 7.28 -17.39
CA ILE A 34 2.18 6.45 -18.30
C ILE A 34 0.70 6.86 -18.32
N ASN A 35 0.31 7.86 -17.54
CA ASN A 35 -1.06 8.31 -17.33
C ASN A 35 -2.03 7.17 -16.95
N LEU A 36 -1.56 6.24 -16.09
CA LEU A 36 -2.32 5.09 -15.63
C LEU A 36 -1.81 4.59 -14.28
N GLY A 37 -2.70 4.48 -13.30
CA GLY A 37 -2.38 3.96 -11.97
C GLY A 37 -2.58 4.99 -10.87
N LYS A 38 -3.07 4.53 -9.72
CA LYS A 38 -3.19 5.34 -8.50
C LYS A 38 -2.88 4.51 -7.28
N VAL A 39 -1.97 4.98 -6.42
CA VAL A 39 -1.78 4.39 -5.09
C VAL A 39 -2.96 4.79 -4.22
N VAL A 40 -3.70 3.80 -3.72
CA VAL A 40 -4.94 4.04 -2.96
C VAL A 40 -4.87 3.58 -1.51
N SER A 41 -3.90 2.74 -1.16
CA SER A 41 -3.67 2.34 0.22
C SER A 41 -2.22 1.95 0.44
N VAL A 42 -1.74 2.11 1.67
CA VAL A 42 -0.43 1.67 2.11
C VAL A 42 -0.59 0.86 3.39
N ILE A 43 0.04 -0.31 3.44
CA ILE A 43 0.08 -1.16 4.63
C ILE A 43 1.44 -1.82 4.77
N GLY A 44 1.93 -1.99 6.00
CA GLY A 44 3.19 -2.68 6.24
C GLY A 44 3.05 -4.20 6.09
N ARG A 45 4.11 -4.86 5.59
CA ARG A 45 4.20 -6.32 5.42
C ARG A 45 3.92 -7.13 6.67
N TYR A 46 4.16 -6.51 7.85
CA TYR A 46 3.87 -7.13 9.14
C TYR A 46 2.39 -7.49 9.24
N TRP A 47 1.52 -6.64 8.71
CA TRP A 47 0.08 -6.86 8.67
C TRP A 47 -0.35 -7.68 7.44
N SER A 48 0.21 -7.36 6.27
CA SER A 48 -0.33 -7.86 5.00
C SER A 48 0.29 -9.14 4.46
N MET A 49 1.40 -9.60 5.03
CA MET A 49 2.16 -10.76 4.55
C MET A 49 2.53 -11.71 5.70
N ASP A 50 1.60 -11.92 6.63
CA ASP A 50 1.74 -12.92 7.68
C ASP A 50 1.77 -14.34 7.08
N ARG A 51 2.57 -15.22 7.68
CA ARG A 51 2.72 -16.63 7.25
C ARG A 51 2.69 -17.60 8.44
N GLU A 52 2.28 -17.10 9.60
CA GLU A 52 2.27 -17.81 10.88
C GLU A 52 0.85 -17.87 11.46
N GLU A 53 -0.16 -17.74 10.60
CA GLU A 53 -1.60 -17.83 10.94
C GLU A 53 -2.06 -16.79 11.97
N ASN A 54 -1.40 -15.63 12.03
CA ASN A 54 -1.88 -14.51 12.85
C ASN A 54 -3.04 -13.81 12.13
N TRP A 55 -4.23 -14.41 12.19
CA TRP A 55 -5.40 -13.98 11.43
C TRP A 55 -5.84 -12.54 11.73
N ASP A 56 -5.64 -12.04 12.95
CA ASP A 56 -5.92 -10.63 13.29
C ASP A 56 -5.12 -9.64 12.39
N ARG A 57 -3.90 -10.03 11.98
CA ARG A 57 -3.07 -9.21 11.10
C ARG A 57 -3.63 -9.19 9.68
N ILE A 58 -4.00 -10.37 9.19
CA ILE A 58 -4.59 -10.54 7.87
C ILE A 58 -5.97 -9.88 7.80
N GLU A 59 -6.79 -9.97 8.85
CA GLU A 59 -8.09 -9.30 8.93
C GLU A 59 -7.95 -7.79 8.78
N LYS A 60 -6.96 -7.17 9.45
CA LYS A 60 -6.68 -5.73 9.28
C LYS A 60 -6.43 -5.36 7.81
N THR A 61 -5.65 -6.18 7.11
CA THR A 61 -5.38 -6.00 5.67
C THR A 61 -6.64 -6.18 4.84
N TYR A 62 -7.46 -7.20 5.14
CA TYR A 62 -8.73 -7.45 4.46
C TYR A 62 -9.69 -6.26 4.63
N ARG A 63 -9.86 -5.75 5.85
CA ARG A 63 -10.71 -4.59 6.13
C ARG A 63 -10.28 -3.34 5.39
N MET A 64 -8.96 -3.09 5.29
CA MET A 64 -8.43 -2.00 4.47
C MET A 64 -8.77 -2.19 2.98
N LEU A 65 -8.59 -3.40 2.44
CA LEU A 65 -8.80 -3.69 1.01
C LEU A 65 -10.28 -3.65 0.61
N ILE A 66 -11.16 -4.21 1.45
CA ILE A 66 -12.58 -4.43 1.11
C ILE A 66 -13.48 -3.31 1.63
N HIS A 67 -13.22 -2.83 2.84
CA HIS A 67 -14.07 -1.84 3.50
C HIS A 67 -13.46 -0.44 3.52
N GLY A 68 -12.23 -0.27 3.03
CA GLY A 68 -11.52 1.01 3.10
C GLY A 68 -11.20 1.44 4.54
N GLU A 69 -11.21 0.50 5.49
CA GLU A 69 -10.93 0.80 6.89
C GLU A 69 -9.44 1.09 7.10
N GLY A 70 -9.14 2.29 7.61
CA GLY A 70 -7.78 2.72 7.87
C GLY A 70 -7.75 4.20 8.25
N THR A 71 -6.55 4.77 8.31
CA THR A 71 -6.38 6.21 8.51
C THR A 71 -6.63 6.93 7.19
N PRO A 72 -7.66 7.79 7.07
CA PRO A 72 -7.89 8.54 5.84
C PRO A 72 -6.76 9.54 5.61
N VAL A 73 -6.29 9.63 4.38
CA VAL A 73 -5.34 10.65 3.94
C VAL A 73 -6.07 11.61 3.01
N LYS A 74 -5.89 12.91 3.20
CA LYS A 74 -6.47 13.90 2.30
C LYS A 74 -5.87 13.71 0.91
N GLU A 75 -6.73 13.67 -0.11
CA GLU A 75 -6.28 13.81 -1.49
C GLU A 75 -5.53 15.14 -1.63
N ARG A 76 -4.34 15.09 -2.24
CA ARG A 76 -3.68 16.31 -2.68
C ARG A 76 -4.48 16.84 -3.87
N SER A 77 -5.09 18.01 -3.68
CA SER A 77 -5.78 18.82 -4.69
C SER A 77 -4.81 19.34 -5.74
#